data_AF-A0A2P8H7D9-F1
#
_entry.id   AF-A0A2P8H7D9-F1
#
_cell.length_a   1.000
_cell.length_b   1.000
_cell.length_c   1.000
_cell.angle_alpha   90.00
_cell.angle_beta   90.00
_cell.angle_gamma   90.00
#
_symmetry.space_group_name_H-M   'P 1'
#
loop_
_entity.id
_entity.type
_entity.pdbx_description
1 polymer ?
#
loop_
_entity_poly.entity_id
_entity_poly.type
_entity_poly.pdbx_seq_one_letter_code
_entity_poly.pdbx_strand_id
1 'polypeptide(L)'
;MFRWEVTAVKGFLAAVVSFAVYLTGLINEATVVLLFFMFLDMITGLLRAWMTKSLNSTLGWAGLIKKFAIFVVLAMTAGIEYFFIHMGQDTNGVIIMGVASFFIVNEGLSILENCAQMGLPIPPVLYNALDKLNRDPAGKEQALIRDPALEQVDKAILIKEIQQVQKENIQQDKKKEEC
;
A
#
# COMPACT_ATOMS: atom_id res chain seq x y z
N MET A 1 28.31 -18.67 -7.44
CA MET A 1 27.57 -19.66 -6.63
C MET A 1 27.38 -19.26 -5.16
N PHE A 2 28.33 -18.52 -4.56
CA PHE A 2 28.33 -18.09 -3.15
C PHE A 2 27.17 -17.21 -2.63
N ARG A 3 26.35 -16.60 -3.50
CA ARG A 3 25.30 -15.64 -3.08
C ARG A 3 24.08 -16.30 -2.45
N TRP A 4 23.78 -17.55 -2.80
CA TRP A 4 22.58 -18.25 -2.33
C TRP A 4 22.73 -18.79 -0.91
N GLU A 5 23.92 -19.26 -0.53
CA GLU A 5 24.17 -19.75 0.84
C GLU A 5 24.13 -18.61 1.87
N VAL A 6 24.68 -17.45 1.52
CA VAL A 6 24.61 -16.26 2.39
C VAL A 6 23.16 -15.81 2.58
N THR A 7 22.32 -15.88 1.54
CA THR A 7 20.89 -15.57 1.64
C THR A 7 20.16 -16.61 2.51
N ALA A 8 20.49 -17.89 2.38
CA ALA A 8 19.91 -18.95 3.19
C ALA A 8 20.26 -18.80 4.69
N VAL A 9 21.52 -18.51 5.01
CA VAL A 9 21.97 -18.27 6.39
C VAL A 9 21.29 -17.04 6.99
N LYS A 10 21.18 -15.94 6.23
CA LYS A 10 20.46 -14.73 6.68
C LYS A 10 18.97 -14.99 6.91
N GLY A 11 18.32 -15.75 6.02
CA GLY A 11 16.92 -16.12 6.16
C GLY A 11 16.67 -17.00 7.39
N PHE A 12 17.53 -17.98 7.62
CA PHE A 12 17.46 -18.84 8.81
C PHE A 12 17.66 -18.03 10.10
N LEU A 13 18.67 -17.15 10.14
CA LEU A 13 18.92 -16.31 11.30
C LEU A 13 17.74 -15.38 11.59
N ALA A 14 17.15 -14.78 10.55
CA ALA A 14 15.94 -13.96 10.68
C ALA A 14 14.77 -14.76 11.25
N ALA A 15 14.55 -15.99 10.78
CA ALA A 15 13.49 -16.85 11.29
C ALA A 15 13.69 -17.22 12.77
N VAL A 16 14.93 -17.54 13.17
CA VAL A 16 15.27 -17.87 14.57
C VAL A 16 15.09 -16.66 15.48
N VAL A 17 15.52 -15.47 15.06
CA VAL A 17 15.32 -14.22 15.81
C VAL A 17 13.83 -13.90 15.93
N SER A 18 13.07 -13.96 14.83
CA SER A 18 11.61 -13.74 14.86
C SER A 18 10.89 -14.73 15.78
N PHE A 19 11.29 -16.00 15.76
CA PHE A 19 10.72 -17.02 16.64
C PHE A 19 11.10 -16.77 18.11
N ALA A 20 12.35 -16.38 18.39
CA ALA A 20 12.77 -16.03 19.75
C ALA A 20 12.02 -14.81 20.31
N VAL A 21 11.82 -13.76 19.50
CA VAL A 21 11.05 -12.57 19.90
C VAL A 21 9.55 -12.91 20.07
N TYR A 22 9.02 -13.87 19.32
CA TYR A 22 7.68 -14.39 19.58
C TYR A 22 7.59 -15.11 20.93
N LEU A 23 8.58 -15.94 21.27
CA LEU A 23 8.62 -16.66 22.55
C LEU A 23 8.78 -15.75 23.77
N THR A 24 9.39 -14.57 23.63
CA THR A 24 9.50 -13.63 24.75
C THR A 24 8.18 -12.96 25.12
N GLY A 25 7.11 -13.17 24.34
CA GLY A 25 5.81 -12.52 24.56
C GLY A 25 5.87 -11.00 24.38
N LEU A 26 6.97 -10.47 23.83
CA LEU A 26 7.14 -9.04 23.56
C LEU A 26 6.22 -8.55 22.43
N ILE A 27 5.74 -9.47 21.58
CA ILE A 27 4.91 -9.14 20.42
C ILE A 27 3.45 -9.46 20.75
N ASN A 28 2.63 -8.41 20.81
CA ASN A 28 1.18 -8.54 20.97
C ASN A 28 0.55 -9.19 19.72
N GLU A 29 -0.56 -9.91 19.91
CA GLU A 29 -1.28 -10.60 18.85
C GLU A 29 -1.74 -9.64 17.74
N ALA A 30 -2.18 -8.44 18.14
CA ALA A 30 -2.58 -7.39 17.22
C ALA A 30 -1.42 -6.95 16.28
N THR A 31 -0.20 -6.90 16.78
CA THR A 31 1.00 -6.57 15.99
C THR A 31 1.31 -7.68 14.98
N VAL A 32 1.12 -8.95 15.35
CA VAL A 32 1.29 -10.10 14.44
C VAL A 32 0.26 -10.06 13.31
N VAL A 33 -1.01 -9.79 13.62
CA VAL A 33 -2.06 -9.64 12.60
C VAL A 33 -1.77 -8.47 11.67
N LEU A 34 -1.32 -7.33 12.21
CA LEU A 34 -0.93 -6.18 11.41
C LEU A 34 0.20 -6.51 10.43
N LEU A 35 1.26 -7.17 10.90
CA LEU A 35 2.36 -7.65 10.05
C LEU A 35 1.86 -8.55 8.91
N PHE A 36 0.93 -9.45 9.21
CA PHE A 36 0.31 -10.32 8.20
C PHE A 36 -0.47 -9.52 7.15
N PHE A 37 -1.28 -8.54 7.57
CA PHE A 37 -2.01 -7.65 6.65
C PHE A 37 -1.06 -6.80 5.79
N MET A 38 0.01 -6.26 6.38
CA MET A 38 1.03 -5.52 5.63
C MET A 38 1.70 -6.37 4.56
N PHE A 39 1.95 -7.65 4.85
CA PHE A 39 2.52 -8.61 3.91
C PHE A 39 1.53 -8.96 2.78
N LEU A 40 0.26 -9.20 3.10
CA LEU A 40 -0.78 -9.41 2.09
C LEU A 40 -0.95 -8.19 1.18
N ASP A 41 -0.93 -6.99 1.74
CA ASP A 41 -1.02 -5.75 0.97
C ASP A 41 0.17 -5.61 0.01
N MET A 42 1.39 -5.94 0.46
CA MET A 42 2.56 -5.94 -0.41
C MET A 42 2.41 -6.94 -1.56
N ILE A 43 1.90 -8.15 -1.31
CA ILE A 43 1.64 -9.15 -2.35
C ILE A 43 0.57 -8.65 -3.33
N THR A 44 -0.57 -8.17 -2.84
CA THR A 44 -1.66 -7.71 -3.70
C THR A 44 -1.27 -6.48 -4.52
N GLY A 45 -0.49 -5.56 -3.96
CA GLY A 45 0.07 -4.41 -4.69
C GLY A 45 1.03 -4.85 -5.80
N LEU A 46 1.85 -5.88 -5.55
CA LEU A 46 2.74 -6.45 -6.57
C LEU A 46 1.96 -7.15 -7.68
N LEU A 47 0.94 -7.96 -7.34
CA LEU A 47 0.07 -8.64 -8.30
C LEU A 47 -0.67 -7.65 -9.18
N ARG A 48 -1.24 -6.59 -8.57
CA ARG A 48 -1.87 -5.48 -9.28
C ARG A 48 -0.89 -4.89 -10.29
N ALA A 49 0.30 -4.48 -9.85
CA ALA A 49 1.28 -3.81 -10.71
C ALA A 49 1.77 -4.72 -11.85
N TRP A 50 1.83 -6.03 -11.62
CA TRP A 50 2.14 -7.02 -12.66
C TRP A 50 1.03 -7.13 -13.71
N MET A 51 -0.24 -7.20 -13.28
CA MET A 51 -1.39 -7.24 -14.21
C MET A 51 -1.54 -5.94 -15.00
N THR A 52 -1.35 -4.78 -14.37
CA THR A 52 -1.45 -3.47 -15.03
C THR A 52 -0.20 -3.08 -15.81
N LYS A 53 0.84 -3.93 -15.83
CA LYS A 53 2.16 -3.67 -16.43
C LYS A 53 2.80 -2.34 -15.97
N SER A 54 2.42 -1.84 -14.81
CA SER A 54 2.81 -0.52 -14.30
C SER A 54 3.82 -0.66 -13.15
N LEU A 55 4.87 -1.44 -13.35
CA LEU A 55 5.93 -1.66 -12.37
C LEU A 55 6.86 -0.45 -12.32
N ASN A 56 6.47 0.56 -11.56
CA ASN A 56 7.32 1.70 -11.27
C ASN A 56 7.97 1.51 -9.88
N SER A 57 9.29 1.34 -9.88
CA SER A 57 10.08 1.15 -8.67
C SER A 57 9.95 2.33 -7.70
N THR A 58 9.82 3.56 -8.20
CA THR A 58 9.62 4.76 -7.38
C THR A 58 8.32 4.68 -6.58
N LEU A 59 7.24 4.15 -7.18
CA LEU A 59 5.97 3.92 -6.47
C LEU A 59 6.07 2.78 -5.44
N GLY A 60 6.84 1.73 -5.72
CA GLY A 60 7.09 0.65 -4.77
C GLY A 60 7.88 1.11 -3.55
N TRP A 61 8.95 1.88 -3.75
CA TRP A 61 9.74 2.47 -2.66
C TRP A 61 8.92 3.42 -1.80
N ALA A 62 8.12 4.25 -2.46
CA ALA A 62 7.14 5.12 -1.83
C ALA A 62 6.21 4.36 -0.86
N GLY A 63 5.60 3.26 -1.31
CA GLY A 63 4.74 2.43 -0.46
C GLY A 63 5.49 1.79 0.72
N LEU A 64 6.74 1.39 0.52
CA LEU A 64 7.56 0.81 1.60
C LEU A 64 7.90 1.84 2.69
N ILE A 65 8.17 3.09 2.32
CA ILE A 65 8.43 4.18 3.28
C ILE A 65 7.20 4.42 4.17
N LYS A 66 5.99 4.40 3.60
CA LYS A 66 4.75 4.53 4.37
C LYS A 66 4.58 3.41 5.38
N LYS A 67 4.84 2.17 4.96
CA LYS A 67 4.84 1.00 5.84
C LYS A 67 5.89 1.12 6.95
N PHE A 68 7.05 1.71 6.67
CA PHE A 68 8.04 2.03 7.71
C PHE A 68 7.51 3.03 8.75
N ALA A 69 6.76 4.04 8.33
CA ALA A 69 6.13 4.99 9.25
C ALA A 69 5.14 4.30 10.22
N ILE A 70 4.43 3.26 9.77
CA ILE A 70 3.56 2.44 10.65
C ILE A 70 4.38 1.82 11.79
N PHE A 71 5.57 1.27 11.49
CA PHE A 71 6.45 0.72 12.51
C PHE A 71 6.94 1.78 13.51
N VAL A 72 7.20 3.01 13.06
CA VAL A 72 7.57 4.12 13.96
C VAL A 72 6.43 4.45 14.92
N VAL A 73 5.19 4.53 14.43
CA VAL A 73 4.01 4.79 15.28
C VAL A 73 3.74 3.63 16.24
N LEU A 74 3.90 2.39 15.79
CA LEU A 74 3.80 1.21 16.66
C LEU A 74 4.87 1.21 17.77
N ALA A 75 6.12 1.53 17.44
CA ALA A 75 7.21 1.60 18.40
C ALA A 75 6.96 2.71 19.44
N MET A 76 6.48 3.87 19.00
CA MET A 76 6.04 4.95 19.89
C MET A 76 4.92 4.49 20.81
N THR A 77 3.91 3.79 20.26
CA THR A 77 2.78 3.26 21.04
C THR A 77 3.22 2.23 22.07
N ALA A 78 4.12 1.32 21.70
CA ALA A 78 4.72 0.36 22.62
C ALA A 78 5.51 1.05 23.74
N GLY A 79 6.20 2.16 23.44
CA GLY A 79 6.87 2.98 24.45
C GLY A 79 5.89 3.64 25.42
N ILE A 80 4.73 4.10 24.93
CA ILE A 80 3.65 4.64 25.76
C ILE A 80 3.07 3.55 26.67
N GLU A 81 2.72 2.40 26.11
CA GLU A 81 2.23 1.23 26.87
C GLU A 81 3.21 0.84 27.99
N TYR A 82 4.50 0.75 27.66
CA TYR A 82 5.56 0.48 28.63
C TYR A 82 5.59 1.53 29.75
N PHE A 83 5.46 2.81 29.42
CA PHE A 83 5.42 3.89 30.41
C PHE A 83 4.22 3.76 31.37
N PHE A 84 3.02 3.46 30.87
CA PHE A 84 1.83 3.26 31.71
C PHE A 84 1.98 2.09 32.68
N ILE A 85 2.50 0.96 32.20
CA ILE A 85 2.79 -0.23 33.03
C ILE A 85 3.74 0.14 34.18
N HIS A 86 4.78 0.94 33.91
CA HIS A 86 5.75 1.37 34.95
C HIS A 86 5.18 2.39 35.93
N MET A 87 4.11 3.11 35.56
CA MET A 87 3.35 3.98 36.46
C MET A 87 2.30 3.22 37.30
N GLY A 88 2.28 1.88 37.22
CA GLY A 88 1.34 1.03 37.94
C GLY A 88 -0.08 1.02 37.33
N GLN A 89 -0.22 1.51 36.10
CA GLN A 89 -1.46 1.44 35.33
C GLN A 89 -1.30 0.36 34.27
N ASP A 90 -1.68 -0.87 34.61
CA ASP A 90 -1.63 -1.97 33.64
C ASP A 90 -2.79 -1.83 32.63
N THR A 91 -2.44 -1.41 31.43
CA THR A 91 -3.35 -1.21 30.30
C THR A 91 -3.67 -2.51 29.56
N ASN A 92 -3.08 -3.66 29.94
CA ASN A 92 -3.31 -4.97 29.33
C ASN A 92 -3.15 -4.98 27.79
N GLY A 93 -2.31 -4.12 27.23
CA GLY A 93 -2.11 -4.03 25.79
C GLY A 93 -3.23 -3.32 25.02
N VAL A 94 -4.18 -2.65 25.69
CA VAL A 94 -5.32 -2.01 25.01
C VAL A 94 -4.88 -0.88 24.09
N ILE A 95 -3.86 -0.10 24.45
CA ILE A 95 -3.41 1.04 23.64
C ILE A 95 -2.79 0.52 22.34
N ILE A 96 -1.85 -0.42 22.44
CA ILE A 96 -1.23 -1.03 21.26
C ILE A 96 -2.24 -1.78 20.40
N MET A 97 -3.24 -2.46 21.00
CA MET A 97 -4.31 -3.13 20.27
C MET A 97 -5.16 -2.13 19.49
N GLY A 98 -5.52 -0.98 20.08
CA GLY A 98 -6.29 0.06 19.41
C GLY A 98 -5.56 0.64 18.20
N VAL A 99 -4.29 1.03 18.38
CA VAL A 99 -3.46 1.58 17.30
C VAL A 99 -3.19 0.54 16.21
N ALA A 100 -2.85 -0.70 16.58
CA ALA A 100 -2.64 -1.78 15.61
C ALA A 100 -3.91 -2.07 14.81
N SER A 101 -5.08 -2.09 15.45
CA SER A 101 -6.37 -2.31 14.78
C SER A 101 -6.68 -1.23 13.75
N PHE A 102 -6.38 0.03 14.05
CA PHE A 102 -6.50 1.13 13.08
C PHE A 102 -5.66 0.88 11.82
N PHE A 103 -4.40 0.48 11.99
CA PHE A 103 -3.53 0.17 10.85
C PHE A 103 -3.94 -1.13 10.13
N ILE A 104 -4.47 -2.13 10.82
CA ILE A 104 -5.01 -3.36 10.19
C ILE A 104 -6.14 -2.99 9.23
N VAL A 105 -7.06 -2.12 9.66
CA VAL A 105 -8.16 -1.65 8.79
C VAL A 105 -7.60 -0.88 7.59
N ASN A 106 -6.58 -0.03 7.79
CA ASN A 106 -5.95 0.71 6.69
C ASN A 106 -5.29 -0.22 5.66
N GLU A 107 -4.55 -1.24 6.10
CA GLU A 107 -3.95 -2.24 5.22
C GLU A 107 -5.05 -3.08 4.52
N GLY A 108 -6.14 -3.41 5.22
CA GLY A 108 -7.31 -4.06 4.63
C GLY A 108 -7.96 -3.24 3.52
N LEU A 109 -8.10 -1.92 3.70
CA LEU A 109 -8.59 -1.00 2.67
C LEU A 109 -7.65 -0.92 1.46
N SER A 110 -6.33 -0.96 1.69
CA SER A 110 -5.33 -0.99 0.62
C SER A 110 -5.40 -2.29 -0.19
N ILE A 111 -5.55 -3.45 0.47
CA ILE A 111 -5.79 -4.74 -0.18
C ILE A 111 -7.05 -4.70 -1.03
N LEU A 112 -8.16 -4.20 -0.47
CA LEU A 112 -9.43 -4.07 -1.19
C LEU A 112 -9.30 -3.19 -2.43
N GLU A 113 -8.57 -2.09 -2.34
CA GLU A 113 -8.29 -1.22 -3.49
C GLU A 113 -7.47 -1.95 -4.57
N ASN A 114 -6.42 -2.67 -4.18
CA ASN A 114 -5.63 -3.47 -5.12
C ASN A 114 -6.50 -4.53 -5.81
N CYS A 115 -7.35 -5.22 -5.05
CA CYS A 115 -8.32 -6.20 -5.58
C CYS A 115 -9.34 -5.57 -6.54
N ALA A 116 -9.87 -4.39 -6.21
CA ALA A 116 -10.80 -3.66 -7.07
C ALA A 116 -10.16 -3.38 -8.45
N GLN A 117 -8.90 -2.93 -8.43
CA GLN A 117 -8.16 -2.57 -9.64
C GLN A 117 -7.72 -3.79 -10.45
N MET A 118 -7.64 -4.98 -9.85
CA MET A 118 -7.45 -6.26 -10.54
C MET A 118 -8.74 -6.79 -11.19
N GLY A 119 -9.88 -6.11 -11.01
CA GLY A 119 -11.17 -6.51 -11.60
C GLY A 119 -11.99 -7.47 -10.73
N LEU A 120 -11.66 -7.60 -9.44
CA LEU A 120 -12.46 -8.41 -8.52
C LEU A 120 -13.81 -7.71 -8.29
N PRO A 121 -14.97 -8.40 -8.43
CA PRO A 121 -16.27 -7.78 -8.23
C PRO A 121 -16.46 -7.45 -6.74
N ILE A 122 -16.42 -6.16 -6.41
CA ILE A 122 -16.64 -5.63 -5.06
C ILE A 122 -18.02 -4.97 -5.01
N PRO A 123 -18.77 -5.09 -3.90
CA PRO A 123 -20.06 -4.42 -3.76
C PRO A 123 -19.94 -2.90 -3.99
N PRO A 124 -20.92 -2.28 -4.67
CA PRO A 124 -20.86 -0.87 -5.04
C PRO A 124 -20.77 0.07 -3.82
N VAL A 125 -21.34 -0.33 -2.68
CA VAL A 125 -21.22 0.42 -1.42
C VAL A 125 -19.77 0.55 -0.97
N LEU A 126 -18.99 -0.53 -1.07
CA LEU A 126 -17.58 -0.55 -0.68
C LEU A 126 -16.74 0.26 -1.68
N TYR A 127 -17.00 0.08 -2.98
CA TYR A 127 -16.31 0.83 -4.02
C TYR A 127 -16.52 2.35 -3.87
N ASN A 128 -17.75 2.79 -3.61
CA ASN A 128 -18.07 4.20 -3.41
C ASN A 128 -17.42 4.77 -2.15
N ALA A 129 -17.34 3.98 -1.07
CA ALA A 129 -16.63 4.38 0.15
C ALA A 129 -15.12 4.53 -0.11
N LEU A 130 -14.52 3.59 -0.85
CA LEU A 130 -13.10 3.66 -1.25
C LEU A 130 -12.82 4.85 -2.18
N ASP A 131 -13.66 5.08 -3.19
CA ASP A 131 -13.51 6.19 -4.13
C ASP A 131 -13.66 7.54 -3.41
N LYS A 132 -14.61 7.65 -2.46
CA LYS A 132 -14.73 8.85 -1.62
C LYS A 132 -13.49 9.10 -0.77
N LEU A 133 -12.91 8.06 -0.16
CA LEU A 133 -11.66 8.16 0.61
C LEU A 133 -10.47 8.54 -0.28
N ASN A 134 -10.45 8.08 -1.53
CA ASN A 134 -9.41 8.45 -2.50
C ASN A 134 -9.57 9.88 -3.01
N ARG A 135 -10.77 10.45 -3.01
CA ARG A 135 -11.02 11.84 -3.44
C ARG A 135 -10.88 12.86 -2.30
N ASP A 136 -10.92 12.41 -1.06
CA ASP A 136 -10.79 13.27 0.11
C ASP A 136 -9.30 13.45 0.48
N PRO A 137 -8.72 14.65 0.28
CA PRO A 137 -7.30 14.90 0.54
C PRO A 137 -6.92 14.74 2.02
N ALA A 138 -7.88 14.61 2.94
CA ALA A 138 -7.62 14.38 4.36
C ALA A 138 -7.36 12.90 4.73
N GLY A 139 -7.69 11.93 3.86
CA GLY A 139 -7.81 10.51 4.25
C GLY A 139 -6.83 9.54 3.59
N LYS A 140 -6.22 9.87 2.45
CA LYS A 140 -5.16 9.09 1.84
C LYS A 140 -4.15 10.02 1.24
N GLU A 141 -2.90 9.77 1.59
CA GLU A 141 -1.68 10.34 1.04
C GLU A 141 -1.55 10.05 -0.47
N GLN A 142 -2.42 10.66 -1.27
CA GLN A 142 -2.18 11.00 -2.66
C GLN A 142 -1.26 12.22 -2.69
N ALA A 143 0.02 12.03 -2.35
CA ALA A 143 1.11 12.93 -2.76
C ALA A 143 2.46 12.40 -2.27
N LEU A 144 2.83 11.16 -2.62
CA LEU A 144 4.26 10.99 -2.94
C LEU A 144 4.45 11.68 -4.28
N ILE A 145 4.71 12.99 -4.16
CA ILE A 145 5.01 13.99 -5.18
C ILE A 145 5.11 13.32 -6.56
N ARG A 146 4.00 13.25 -7.29
CA ARG A 146 4.13 13.28 -8.75
C ARG A 146 4.76 14.64 -8.98
N ASP A 147 6.01 14.65 -9.44
CA ASP A 147 6.66 15.89 -9.85
C ASP A 147 5.63 16.64 -10.71
N PRO A 148 5.26 17.88 -10.38
CA PRO A 148 4.29 18.64 -11.17
C PRO A 148 4.68 18.69 -12.66
N ALA A 149 5.95 18.45 -13.00
CA ALA A 149 6.40 18.24 -14.37
C ALA A 149 5.87 16.93 -15.01
N LEU A 150 5.84 15.80 -14.28
CA LEU A 150 5.34 14.51 -14.80
C LEU A 150 3.83 14.52 -14.99
N GLU A 151 3.07 15.22 -14.14
CA GLU A 151 1.63 15.40 -14.35
C GLU A 151 1.34 16.24 -15.61
N GLN A 152 2.14 17.27 -15.85
CA GLN A 152 2.05 18.07 -17.08
C GLN A 152 2.43 17.26 -18.33
N VAL A 153 3.43 16.40 -18.23
CA VAL A 153 3.83 15.50 -19.32
C VAL A 153 2.72 14.50 -19.63
N ASP A 154 2.13 13.84 -18.62
CA ASP A 154 1.00 12.92 -18.82
C ASP A 154 -0.20 13.64 -19.46
N LYS A 155 -0.59 14.82 -18.97
CA LYS A 155 -1.67 15.62 -19.56
C LYS A 155 -1.36 16.03 -21.01
N ALA A 156 -0.13 16.43 -21.30
CA ALA A 156 0.29 16.82 -22.65
C ALA A 156 0.30 15.62 -23.62
N ILE A 157 0.72 14.44 -23.18
CA ILE A 157 0.66 13.19 -23.97
C ILE A 157 -0.80 12.83 -24.25
N LEU A 158 -1.66 12.89 -23.24
CA LEU A 158 -3.08 12.54 -23.36
C LEU A 158 -3.82 13.49 -24.32
N ILE A 159 -3.51 14.79 -24.27
CA ILE A 159 -4.05 15.77 -25.23
C ILE A 159 -3.56 15.48 -26.65
N LYS A 160 -2.29 15.10 -26.83
CA LYS A 160 -1.75 14.73 -28.15
C LYS A 160 -2.45 13.48 -28.71
N GLU A 161 -2.68 12.48 -27.88
CA GLU A 161 -3.33 11.23 -28.28
C GLU A 161 -4.81 11.50 -28.67
N ILE A 162 -5.53 12.30 -27.89
CA ILE A 162 -6.90 12.75 -28.23
C ILE A 162 -6.91 13.53 -29.56
N GLN A 163 -5.96 14.45 -29.75
CA GLN A 163 -5.87 15.22 -31.00
C GLN A 163 -5.56 14.34 -32.22
N GLN A 164 -4.73 13.30 -32.06
CA GLN A 164 -4.47 12.34 -33.12
C GLN A 164 -5.72 11.54 -33.47
N VAL A 165 -6.41 11.01 -32.46
CA VAL A 165 -7.67 10.28 -32.65
C VAL A 165 -8.73 11.17 -33.33
N GLN A 166 -8.84 12.44 -32.94
CA GLN A 166 -9.76 13.36 -33.60
C GLN A 166 -9.40 13.62 -35.07
N LYS A 167 -8.11 13.76 -35.40
CA LYS A 167 -7.67 13.93 -36.79
C LYS A 167 -7.93 12.68 -37.63
N GLU A 168 -7.70 11.50 -37.07
CA GLU A 168 -7.98 10.22 -37.73
C GLU A 168 -9.48 10.06 -38.00
N ASN A 169 -10.34 10.39 -37.04
CA ASN A 169 -11.80 10.35 -37.22
C ASN A 169 -12.26 11.33 -38.31
N ILE A 170 -11.75 12.57 -38.30
CA ILE A 170 -12.08 13.57 -39.34
C ILE A 170 -11.62 13.11 -40.73
N GLN A 171 -10.46 12.45 -40.84
CA GLN A 171 -10.00 11.89 -42.11
C GLN A 171 -10.83 10.69 -42.55
N GLN A 172 -11.28 9.84 -41.63
CA GLN A 172 -12.19 8.74 -41.94
C GLN A 172 -13.55 9.24 -42.43
N ASP A 173 -14.09 10.30 -41.83
CA ASP A 173 -15.37 10.87 -42.24
C ASP A 173 -15.28 11.49 -43.65
N LYS A 174 -14.21 12.23 -43.95
CA LYS A 174 -13.96 12.74 -45.32
C LYS A 174 -13.81 11.63 -46.35
N LYS A 175 -13.17 10.52 -46.00
CA LYS A 175 -13.01 9.35 -46.89
C LYS A 175 -14.33 8.63 -47.15
N LYS A 176 -15.28 8.67 -46.22
CA LYS A 176 -16.63 8.13 -46.39
C LYS A 176 -17.52 9.03 -47.25
N GLU A 177 -17.27 10.34 -47.25
CA GLU A 177 -17.99 11.29 -48.12
C GLU A 177 -17.48 11.24 -49.58
N GLU A 178 -16.25 10.77 -49.82
CA GLU A 178 -15.64 10.61 -51.14
C GLU A 178 -15.83 9.21 -51.79
N CYS A 179 -16.46 8.25 -51.09
CA CYS A 179 -16.82 6.91 -51.59
C CYS A 179 -18.33 6.81 -51.84
#